data_AF-A0A828YAD6-F1
#
_entry.id   AF-A0A828YAD6-F1
#
_cell.length_a   1.000
_cell.length_b   1.000
_cell.length_c   1.000
_cell.angle_alpha   90.00
_cell.angle_beta   90.00
_cell.angle_gamma   90.00
#
_symmetry.space_group_name_H-M   'P 1'
#
loop_
_entity.id
_entity.type
_entity.pdbx_description
1 polymer ?
#
loop_
_entity_poly.entity_id
_entity_poly.type
_entity_poly.pdbx_seq_one_letter_code
_entity_poly.pdbx_strand_id
1 'polypeptide(L)'
;MKFKVYFNILIFISILSGGSCTTTQIEEISFPDKGNLKFLSSKNPEAAKILKAVRDLEAKNSSYSGEFSMRIENFVPKKENFSADGKIFYDKPSGKMYIELADPFFGMIVSRVYTDGNSIHIKTANGGTQVLPMGDILLKDPSGKKQSTIPFPVLYSLLSNNSSGLAGTDPIYVNLSEKAILVKKPGEDITFWTTDFGISSVELLSKKSNLKAITKVQGTVSFPPKNTITRIVEPKTNLDQNKIEIKMKRISLSETISASKFQF
;
A
#
# COMPACT_ATOMS: atom_id res chain seq x y z
N MET A 1 8.25 -59.72 4.93
CA MET A 1 8.49 -58.54 5.80
C MET A 1 9.32 -57.41 5.15
N LYS A 2 10.34 -57.71 4.33
CA LYS A 2 11.25 -56.70 3.76
C LYS A 2 10.58 -55.68 2.80
N PHE A 3 9.59 -56.10 2.02
CA PHE A 3 8.92 -55.22 1.03
C PHE A 3 8.12 -54.05 1.65
N LYS A 4 7.49 -54.26 2.81
CA LYS A 4 6.79 -53.19 3.55
C LYS A 4 7.74 -52.12 4.10
N VAL A 5 8.98 -52.48 4.42
CA VAL A 5 9.97 -51.54 4.96
C VAL A 5 10.47 -50.61 3.86
N TYR A 6 10.77 -51.14 2.67
CA TYR A 6 11.20 -50.31 1.53
C TYR A 6 10.10 -49.37 1.03
N PHE A 7 8.84 -49.79 1.04
CA PHE A 7 7.71 -48.93 0.65
C PHE A 7 7.51 -47.75 1.61
N ASN A 8 7.64 -47.98 2.92
CA ASN A 8 7.56 -46.90 3.91
C ASN A 8 8.76 -45.94 3.82
N ILE A 9 9.96 -46.45 3.51
CA ILE A 9 11.15 -45.62 3.28
C ILE A 9 10.97 -44.75 2.01
N LEU A 10 10.39 -45.30 0.95
CA LEU A 10 10.17 -44.56 -0.31
C LEU A 10 9.14 -43.42 -0.14
N ILE A 11 8.08 -43.66 0.64
CA ILE A 11 7.09 -42.62 0.99
C ILE A 11 7.74 -41.53 1.86
N PHE A 12 8.57 -41.92 2.83
CA PHE A 12 9.25 -40.98 3.71
C PHE A 12 10.24 -40.07 2.94
N ILE A 13 10.96 -40.63 1.97
CA ILE A 13 11.86 -39.87 1.08
C ILE A 13 11.06 -38.96 0.13
N SER A 14 9.89 -39.40 -0.33
CA SER A 14 9.02 -38.61 -1.20
C SER A 14 8.42 -37.39 -0.47
N ILE A 15 8.10 -37.54 0.83
CA ILE A 15 7.63 -36.44 1.69
C ILE A 15 8.79 -35.47 2.00
N LEU A 16 10.02 -35.97 2.16
CA LEU A 16 11.22 -35.14 2.37
C LEU A 16 11.66 -34.38 1.10
N SER A 17 11.32 -34.87 -0.09
CA SER A 17 11.75 -34.28 -1.37
C SER A 17 10.74 -33.28 -1.95
N GLY A 18 9.49 -33.27 -1.47
CA GLY A 18 8.38 -32.50 -2.04
C GLY A 18 8.23 -31.06 -1.53
N GLY A 19 9.20 -30.52 -0.79
CA GLY A 19 9.02 -29.32 0.01
C GLY A 19 10.08 -28.24 -0.19
N SER A 20 10.48 -27.92 -1.42
CA SER A 20 11.03 -26.58 -1.67
C SER A 20 9.89 -25.58 -1.50
N CYS A 21 9.60 -25.18 -0.26
CA CYS A 21 8.70 -24.09 0.09
C CYS A 21 9.37 -22.77 -0.34
N THR A 22 9.54 -22.59 -1.65
CA THR A 22 10.00 -21.32 -2.21
C THR A 22 8.79 -20.40 -2.21
N THR A 23 8.74 -19.48 -1.25
CA THR A 23 7.78 -18.37 -1.27
C THR A 23 7.90 -17.65 -2.61
N THR A 24 6.84 -17.64 -3.41
CA THR A 24 6.79 -16.98 -4.72
C THR A 24 7.12 -15.50 -4.56
N GLN A 25 8.08 -14.98 -5.32
CA GLN A 25 8.47 -13.57 -5.21
C GLN A 25 7.30 -12.65 -5.54
N ILE A 26 7.23 -11.50 -4.87
CA ILE A 26 6.30 -10.43 -5.23
C ILE A 26 6.64 -9.95 -6.65
N GLU A 27 5.62 -9.82 -7.50
CA GLU A 27 5.77 -9.37 -8.89
C GLU A 27 6.49 -8.02 -8.96
N GLU A 28 7.35 -7.87 -9.96
CA GLU A 28 8.04 -6.61 -10.19
C GLU A 28 7.15 -5.60 -10.93
N ILE A 29 7.06 -4.39 -10.37
CA ILE A 29 6.43 -3.25 -11.01
C ILE A 29 7.47 -2.18 -11.36
N SER A 30 7.31 -1.53 -12.51
CA SER A 30 8.18 -0.45 -12.99
C SER A 30 7.62 0.93 -12.66
N PHE A 31 8.52 1.90 -12.54
CA PHE A 31 8.15 3.32 -12.48
C PHE A 31 7.82 3.82 -13.89
N PRO A 32 6.70 4.55 -14.08
CA PRO A 32 6.39 5.17 -15.36
C PRO A 32 7.46 6.18 -15.79
N ASP A 33 7.79 6.21 -17.07
CA ASP A 33 8.66 7.23 -17.63
C ASP A 33 7.89 8.56 -17.74
N LYS A 34 8.27 9.53 -16.90
CA LYS A 34 7.67 10.87 -16.91
C LYS A 34 8.44 11.86 -17.77
N GLY A 35 9.62 11.52 -18.29
CA GLY A 35 10.52 12.47 -18.97
C GLY A 35 9.89 13.12 -20.19
N ASN A 36 8.98 12.40 -20.86
CA ASN A 36 8.29 12.84 -22.07
C ASN A 36 6.87 13.36 -21.81
N LEU A 37 6.40 13.37 -20.54
CA LEU A 37 5.04 13.78 -20.21
C LEU A 37 4.94 15.29 -20.08
N LYS A 38 4.03 15.88 -20.86
CA LYS A 38 3.66 17.30 -20.72
C LYS A 38 2.58 17.46 -19.66
N PHE A 39 2.88 18.22 -18.62
CA PHE A 39 1.95 18.54 -17.54
C PHE A 39 1.39 19.97 -17.70
N LEU A 40 0.08 20.11 -17.63
CA LEU A 40 -0.64 21.38 -17.64
C LEU A 40 -1.04 21.78 -16.23
N SER A 41 -0.99 23.07 -15.89
CA SER A 41 -1.50 23.54 -14.60
C SER A 41 -2.99 23.21 -14.44
N SER A 42 -3.44 22.94 -13.22
CA SER A 42 -4.86 22.78 -12.87
C SER A 42 -5.76 23.97 -13.26
N LYS A 43 -5.18 25.15 -13.50
CA LYS A 43 -5.89 26.34 -14.01
C LYS A 43 -6.23 26.24 -15.51
N ASN A 44 -5.64 25.30 -16.24
CA ASN A 44 -5.98 25.05 -17.64
C ASN A 44 -7.39 24.40 -17.72
N PRO A 45 -8.28 24.85 -18.62
CA PRO A 45 -9.64 24.32 -18.72
C PRO A 45 -9.71 22.79 -18.95
N GLU A 46 -8.83 22.23 -19.78
CA GLU A 46 -8.82 20.78 -20.05
C GLU A 46 -8.30 19.98 -18.85
N ALA A 47 -7.27 20.49 -18.18
CA ALA A 47 -6.80 19.90 -16.93
C ALA A 47 -7.88 19.92 -15.85
N ALA A 48 -8.64 21.03 -15.73
CA ALA A 48 -9.73 21.17 -14.79
C ALA A 48 -10.87 20.17 -15.05
N LYS A 49 -11.19 19.87 -16.32
CA LYS A 49 -12.17 18.83 -16.69
C LYS A 49 -11.75 17.45 -16.20
N ILE A 50 -10.47 17.07 -16.38
CA ILE A 50 -9.94 15.79 -15.89
C ILE A 50 -10.00 15.73 -14.36
N LEU A 51 -9.57 16.79 -13.67
CA LEU A 51 -9.66 16.84 -12.20
C LEU A 51 -11.09 16.74 -11.70
N LYS A 52 -12.04 17.38 -12.39
CA LYS A 52 -13.46 17.24 -12.06
C LYS A 52 -13.95 15.82 -12.27
N ALA A 53 -13.64 15.19 -13.39
CA ALA A 53 -14.04 13.80 -13.67
C ALA A 53 -13.49 12.83 -12.61
N VAL A 54 -12.23 13.02 -12.18
CA VAL A 54 -11.64 12.24 -11.10
C VAL A 54 -12.37 12.48 -9.78
N ARG A 55 -12.65 13.73 -9.40
CA ARG A 55 -13.42 14.03 -8.17
C ARG A 55 -14.83 13.46 -8.20
N ASP A 56 -15.51 13.54 -9.33
CA ASP A 56 -16.86 12.98 -9.50
C ASP A 56 -16.84 11.44 -9.40
N LEU A 57 -15.73 10.79 -9.78
CA LEU A 57 -15.50 9.37 -9.57
C LEU A 57 -15.20 9.05 -8.10
N GLU A 58 -14.32 9.82 -7.45
CA GLU A 58 -13.99 9.68 -6.03
C GLU A 58 -15.22 9.85 -5.13
N ALA A 59 -16.15 10.72 -5.52
CA ALA A 59 -17.40 10.97 -4.79
C ALA A 59 -18.37 9.77 -4.81
N LYS A 60 -18.26 8.87 -5.79
CA LYS A 60 -19.09 7.66 -5.91
C LYS A 60 -18.56 6.49 -5.09
N ASN A 61 -17.34 6.59 -4.56
CA ASN A 61 -16.77 5.56 -3.70
C ASN A 61 -17.57 5.41 -2.41
N SER A 62 -17.68 4.18 -1.93
CA SER A 62 -18.29 3.84 -0.64
C SER A 62 -17.24 3.74 0.47
N SER A 63 -17.70 3.68 1.72
CA SER A 63 -16.87 3.17 2.80
C SER A 63 -16.69 1.66 2.63
N TYR A 64 -15.65 1.09 3.23
CA TYR A 64 -15.47 -0.36 3.19
C TYR A 64 -14.76 -0.90 4.43
N SER A 65 -14.99 -2.19 4.66
CA SER A 65 -14.18 -3.02 5.54
C SER A 65 -13.63 -4.21 4.76
N GLY A 66 -12.50 -4.73 5.18
CA GLY A 66 -11.90 -5.88 4.53
C GLY A 66 -10.95 -6.67 5.41
N GLU A 67 -10.77 -7.92 5.03
CA GLU A 67 -9.71 -8.80 5.52
C GLU A 67 -8.69 -8.97 4.40
N PHE A 68 -7.41 -8.92 4.71
CA PHE A 68 -6.33 -9.02 3.72
C PHE A 68 -5.16 -9.84 4.24
N SER A 69 -4.31 -10.29 3.31
CA SER A 69 -2.94 -10.73 3.61
C SER A 69 -1.97 -9.70 3.07
N MET A 70 -0.93 -9.41 3.84
CA MET A 70 0.18 -8.56 3.44
C MET A 70 1.48 -9.35 3.44
N ARG A 71 2.32 -9.09 2.44
CA ARG A 71 3.68 -9.61 2.36
C ARG A 71 4.64 -8.45 2.13
N ILE A 72 5.78 -8.47 2.80
CA ILE A 72 6.86 -7.50 2.61
C ILE A 72 8.14 -8.27 2.28
N GLU A 73 8.76 -7.95 1.15
CA GLU A 73 10.11 -8.40 0.82
C GLU A 73 11.06 -7.23 1.04
N ASN A 74 11.90 -7.30 2.07
CA ASN A 74 12.98 -6.34 2.29
C ASN A 74 14.23 -6.84 1.59
N PHE A 75 15.02 -5.95 0.99
CA PHE A 75 16.28 -6.29 0.30
C PHE A 75 17.50 -5.75 1.03
N VAL A 76 17.35 -4.67 1.80
CA VAL A 76 18.43 -3.99 2.53
C VAL A 76 18.06 -3.91 4.02
N PRO A 77 18.98 -4.21 4.96
CA PRO A 77 20.36 -4.67 4.76
C PRO A 77 20.49 -6.15 4.37
N LYS A 78 19.42 -6.95 4.53
CA LYS A 78 19.40 -8.36 4.18
C LYS A 78 18.05 -8.73 3.58
N LYS A 79 18.06 -9.63 2.58
CA LYS A 79 16.84 -10.16 1.98
C LYS A 79 16.03 -10.94 2.99
N GLU A 80 14.82 -10.47 3.30
CA GLU A 80 13.92 -11.10 4.26
C GLU A 80 12.46 -10.89 3.89
N ASN A 81 11.63 -11.86 4.25
CA ASN A 81 10.20 -11.85 3.96
C ASN A 81 9.41 -11.75 5.27
N PHE A 82 8.52 -10.78 5.35
CA PHE A 82 7.53 -10.63 6.41
C PHE A 82 6.14 -10.92 5.83
N SER A 83 5.26 -11.51 6.63
CA SER A 83 3.87 -11.74 6.26
C SER A 83 2.97 -11.48 7.44
N ALA A 84 1.82 -10.87 7.19
CA ALA A 84 0.81 -10.58 8.19
C ALA A 84 -0.58 -10.76 7.59
N ASP A 85 -1.52 -11.20 8.42
CA ASP A 85 -2.93 -11.05 8.12
C ASP A 85 -3.42 -9.73 8.68
N GLY A 86 -4.43 -9.14 8.04
CA GLY A 86 -4.89 -7.83 8.46
C GLY A 86 -6.36 -7.58 8.24
N LYS A 87 -6.83 -6.57 8.96
CA LYS A 87 -8.17 -5.99 8.82
C LYS A 87 -8.02 -4.52 8.48
N ILE A 88 -8.85 -4.05 7.57
CA ILE A 88 -8.91 -2.64 7.19
C ILE A 88 -10.35 -2.14 7.34
N PHE A 89 -10.47 -0.91 7.83
CA PHE A 89 -11.69 -0.14 7.81
C PHE A 89 -11.38 1.22 7.20
N TYR A 90 -12.17 1.64 6.22
CA TYR A 90 -12.09 2.97 5.62
C TYR A 90 -13.47 3.60 5.62
N ASP A 91 -13.59 4.76 6.24
CA ASP A 91 -14.79 5.57 6.23
C ASP A 91 -14.64 6.72 5.23
N LYS A 92 -15.40 6.66 4.13
CA LYS A 92 -15.34 7.64 3.05
C LYS A 92 -15.75 9.05 3.50
N PRO A 93 -16.82 9.25 4.30
CA PRO A 93 -17.21 10.58 4.76
C PRO A 93 -16.15 11.29 5.59
N SER A 94 -15.51 10.60 6.54
CA SER A 94 -14.50 11.21 7.41
C SER A 94 -13.06 11.12 6.88
N GLY A 95 -12.81 10.27 5.88
CA GLY A 95 -11.45 9.97 5.40
C GLY A 95 -10.65 9.10 6.38
N LYS A 96 -11.26 8.63 7.47
CA LYS A 96 -10.55 7.82 8.47
C LYS A 96 -10.24 6.44 7.93
N MET A 97 -9.05 5.96 8.25
CA MET A 97 -8.63 4.59 7.94
C MET A 97 -8.02 3.95 9.18
N TYR A 98 -8.39 2.70 9.42
CA TYR A 98 -7.81 1.85 10.45
C TYR A 98 -7.31 0.57 9.80
N ILE A 99 -6.08 0.19 10.13
CA ILE A 99 -5.45 -1.06 9.70
C ILE A 99 -4.93 -1.78 10.95
N GLU A 100 -5.32 -3.03 11.11
CA GLU A 100 -4.77 -3.94 12.11
C GLU A 100 -4.00 -5.03 11.40
N LEU A 101 -2.80 -5.33 11.90
CA LEU A 101 -1.93 -6.41 11.43
C LEU A 101 -1.77 -7.43 12.54
N ALA A 102 -1.93 -8.70 12.18
CA ALA A 102 -1.77 -9.84 13.05
C ALA A 102 -0.78 -10.84 12.45
N ASP A 103 -0.07 -11.54 13.33
CA ASP A 103 0.77 -12.68 12.95
C ASP A 103 -0.10 -13.76 12.29
N PRO A 104 0.28 -14.30 11.11
CA PRO A 104 -0.53 -15.30 10.40
C PRO A 104 -0.70 -16.63 11.13
N PHE A 105 0.19 -16.99 12.05
CA PHE A 105 0.19 -18.29 12.72
C PHE A 105 -0.64 -18.28 13.99
N PHE A 106 -0.46 -17.25 14.83
CA PHE A 106 -1.09 -17.17 16.14
C PHE A 106 -2.22 -16.15 16.20
N GLY A 107 -2.43 -15.34 15.16
CA GLY A 107 -3.43 -14.27 15.14
C GLY A 107 -3.15 -13.14 16.14
N MET A 108 -1.95 -13.09 16.71
CA MET A 108 -1.56 -12.06 17.66
C MET A 108 -1.39 -10.73 16.96
N ILE A 109 -2.03 -9.69 17.47
CA ILE A 109 -2.00 -8.35 16.87
C ILE A 109 -0.61 -7.75 17.10
N VAL A 110 0.10 -7.47 16.01
CA VAL A 110 1.47 -6.94 16.03
C VAL A 110 1.51 -5.42 15.89
N SER A 111 0.56 -4.85 15.16
CA SER A 111 0.48 -3.41 14.91
C SER A 111 -0.94 -2.97 14.57
N ARG A 112 -1.30 -1.78 15.02
CA ARG A 112 -2.50 -1.05 14.62
C ARG A 112 -2.09 0.33 14.15
N VAL A 113 -2.62 0.72 13.00
CA VAL A 113 -2.43 2.02 12.38
C VAL A 113 -3.80 2.66 12.22
N TYR A 114 -3.94 3.88 12.72
CA TYR A 114 -5.12 4.71 12.52
C TYR A 114 -4.70 6.02 11.86
N THR A 115 -5.50 6.54 10.94
CA THR A 115 -5.32 7.88 10.38
C THR A 115 -6.66 8.59 10.21
N ASP A 116 -6.64 9.91 10.38
CA ASP A 116 -7.71 10.84 10.05
C ASP A 116 -7.46 11.58 8.71
N GLY A 117 -6.48 11.13 7.94
CA GLY A 117 -6.03 11.77 6.71
C GLY A 117 -4.94 12.85 6.91
N ASN A 118 -4.75 13.35 8.13
CA ASN A 118 -3.74 14.39 8.44
C ASN A 118 -2.60 13.85 9.31
N SER A 119 -2.93 12.97 10.26
CA SER A 119 -2.01 12.35 11.21
C SER A 119 -2.11 10.83 11.13
N ILE A 120 -1.05 10.15 11.57
CA ILE A 120 -1.00 8.70 11.72
C ILE A 120 -0.76 8.40 13.19
N HIS A 121 -1.57 7.52 13.73
CA HIS A 121 -1.42 7.00 15.07
C HIS A 121 -1.03 5.52 14.96
N ILE A 122 0.01 5.12 15.66
CA ILE A 122 0.59 3.77 15.57
C ILE A 122 0.67 3.18 16.97
N LYS A 123 0.11 1.99 17.15
CA LYS A 123 0.20 1.20 18.39
C LYS A 123 0.75 -0.18 18.04
N THR A 124 1.94 -0.49 18.55
CA THR A 124 2.57 -1.82 18.42
C THR A 124 2.24 -2.69 19.63
N ALA A 125 2.44 -4.00 19.53
CA ALA A 125 2.09 -4.94 20.60
C ALA A 125 2.67 -4.57 21.97
N ASN A 126 3.91 -4.07 22.00
CA ASN A 126 4.65 -3.76 23.23
C ASN A 126 4.88 -2.24 23.44
N GLY A 127 4.26 -1.40 22.63
CA GLY A 127 4.49 0.05 22.62
C GLY A 127 3.25 0.87 22.96
N GLY A 128 3.46 2.05 23.53
CA GLY A 128 2.41 3.07 23.63
C GLY A 128 2.02 3.62 22.26
N THR A 129 0.89 4.32 22.21
CA THR A 129 0.44 5.00 20.98
C THR A 129 1.39 6.13 20.62
N GLN A 130 1.89 6.12 19.39
CA GLN A 130 2.66 7.21 18.80
C GLN A 130 1.78 7.99 17.84
N VAL A 131 1.82 9.32 17.91
CA VAL A 131 1.11 10.20 16.98
C VAL A 131 2.13 10.95 16.14
N LEU A 132 2.06 10.77 14.83
CA LEU A 132 2.98 11.32 13.85
C LEU A 132 2.19 12.08 12.78
N PRO A 133 2.80 13.07 12.09
CA PRO A 133 2.20 13.61 10.87
C PRO A 133 2.05 12.52 9.80
N MET A 134 1.15 12.72 8.85
CA MET A 134 1.03 11.85 7.67
C MET A 134 2.39 11.74 6.95
N GLY A 135 2.95 10.53 6.91
CA GLY A 135 4.29 10.26 6.42
C GLY A 135 4.62 8.77 6.49
N ASP A 136 5.89 8.45 6.28
CA ASP A 136 6.32 7.04 6.25
C ASP A 136 6.21 6.38 7.64
N ILE A 137 5.72 5.15 7.65
CA ILE A 137 5.64 4.33 8.86
C ILE A 137 6.89 3.47 8.96
N LEU A 138 7.57 3.54 10.10
CA LEU A 138 8.70 2.69 10.41
C LEU A 138 8.21 1.48 11.21
N LEU A 139 8.09 0.33 10.55
CA LEU A 139 7.80 -0.92 11.24
C LEU A 139 9.11 -1.52 11.74
N LYS A 140 9.21 -1.69 13.06
CA LYS A 140 10.28 -2.46 13.67
C LYS A 140 9.81 -3.85 14.01
N ASP A 141 10.66 -4.84 13.80
CA ASP A 141 10.39 -6.19 14.29
C ASP A 141 10.37 -6.21 15.84
N PRO A 142 9.81 -7.25 16.48
CA PRO A 142 9.78 -7.33 17.95
C PRO A 142 11.15 -7.27 18.61
N SER A 143 12.22 -7.66 17.90
CA SER A 143 13.60 -7.57 18.39
C SER A 143 14.20 -6.15 18.31
N GLY A 144 13.56 -5.23 17.59
CA GLY A 144 14.00 -3.86 17.36
C GLY A 144 15.21 -3.72 16.44
N LYS A 145 15.77 -4.83 15.94
CA LYS A 145 16.99 -4.85 15.11
C LYS A 145 16.70 -4.62 13.63
N LYS A 146 15.45 -4.79 13.21
CA LYS A 146 15.03 -4.71 11.82
C LYS A 146 14.00 -3.61 11.66
N GLN A 147 14.11 -2.86 10.57
CA GLN A 147 13.23 -1.75 10.28
C GLN A 147 12.81 -1.80 8.81
N SER A 148 11.50 -1.82 8.57
CA SER A 148 10.90 -1.66 7.25
C SER A 148 10.22 -0.30 7.17
N THR A 149 10.53 0.46 6.13
CA THR A 149 9.82 1.70 5.81
C THR A 149 8.60 1.38 4.96
N ILE A 150 7.43 1.84 5.38
CA ILE A 150 6.19 1.78 4.64
C ILE A 150 5.81 3.20 4.22
N PRO A 151 5.77 3.52 2.92
CA PRO A 151 5.36 4.84 2.44
C PRO A 151 3.84 4.97 2.53
N PHE A 152 3.35 5.18 3.76
CA PHE A 152 1.93 5.15 4.06
C PHE A 152 1.09 6.16 3.24
N PRO A 153 1.58 7.37 2.88
CA PRO A 153 0.78 8.30 2.07
C PRO A 153 0.36 7.72 0.70
N VAL A 154 1.23 6.95 0.04
CA VAL A 154 0.87 6.33 -1.25
C VAL A 154 -0.09 5.16 -1.07
N LEU A 155 0.10 4.37 -0.01
CA LEU A 155 -0.82 3.28 0.32
C LEU A 155 -2.21 3.82 0.67
N TYR A 156 -2.29 4.80 1.58
CA TYR A 156 -3.52 5.47 1.96
C TYR A 156 -4.24 6.02 0.73
N SER A 157 -3.54 6.73 -0.15
CA SER A 157 -4.12 7.29 -1.38
C SER A 157 -4.77 6.24 -2.27
N LEU A 158 -4.07 5.13 -2.51
CA LEU A 158 -4.58 4.06 -3.37
C LEU A 158 -5.73 3.31 -2.70
N LEU A 159 -5.58 2.99 -1.41
CA LEU A 159 -6.57 2.25 -0.63
C LEU A 159 -7.84 3.05 -0.32
N SER A 160 -7.77 4.38 -0.31
CA SER A 160 -8.92 5.28 -0.16
C SER A 160 -9.44 5.79 -1.51
N ASN A 161 -8.72 5.52 -2.60
CA ASN A 161 -8.97 6.08 -3.93
C ASN A 161 -9.20 7.59 -3.85
N ASN A 162 -8.27 8.29 -3.19
CA ASN A 162 -8.37 9.71 -2.86
C ASN A 162 -7.08 10.44 -3.29
N SER A 163 -7.13 11.06 -4.47
CA SER A 163 -6.07 11.92 -4.99
C SER A 163 -6.21 13.36 -4.51
N SER A 164 -7.44 13.80 -4.25
CA SER A 164 -7.75 15.19 -3.94
C SER A 164 -7.44 15.59 -2.50
N GLY A 165 -7.65 14.68 -1.55
CA GLY A 165 -7.41 14.91 -0.12
C GLY A 165 -5.94 15.14 0.24
N LEU A 166 -5.01 14.65 -0.57
CA LEU A 166 -3.59 14.91 -0.36
C LEU A 166 -3.10 16.21 -1.00
N ALA A 167 -3.84 16.82 -1.93
CA ALA A 167 -3.34 17.99 -2.64
C ALA A 167 -3.47 19.28 -1.82
N GLY A 168 -4.46 19.40 -0.94
CA GLY A 168 -4.66 20.62 -0.13
C GLY A 168 -4.60 21.90 -0.98
N THR A 169 -3.67 22.79 -0.66
CA THR A 169 -3.37 24.02 -1.42
C THR A 169 -2.13 23.91 -2.31
N ASP A 170 -1.52 22.73 -2.40
CA ASP A 170 -0.30 22.51 -3.18
C ASP A 170 -0.55 22.62 -4.69
N PRO A 171 0.45 23.06 -5.49
CA PRO A 171 0.34 23.11 -6.94
C PRO A 171 -0.01 21.75 -7.57
N ILE A 172 -1.07 21.74 -8.38
CA ILE A 172 -1.55 20.57 -9.11
C ILE A 172 -1.31 20.76 -10.60
N TYR A 173 -0.81 19.71 -11.26
CA TYR A 173 -0.64 19.64 -12.70
C TYR A 173 -1.23 18.34 -13.23
N VAL A 174 -1.66 18.35 -14.49
CA VAL A 174 -2.33 17.21 -15.13
C VAL A 174 -1.68 16.92 -16.46
N ASN A 175 -1.37 15.66 -16.70
CA ASN A 175 -1.06 15.16 -18.03
C ASN A 175 -2.34 14.57 -18.63
N LEU A 176 -2.74 15.08 -19.80
CA LEU A 176 -4.01 14.72 -20.43
C LEU A 176 -3.99 13.32 -21.06
N SER A 177 -2.85 12.90 -21.62
CA SER A 177 -2.73 11.63 -22.34
C SER A 177 -2.79 10.43 -21.41
N GLU A 178 -2.06 10.49 -20.29
CA GLU A 178 -1.97 9.42 -19.29
C GLU A 178 -3.00 9.57 -18.17
N LYS A 179 -3.86 10.59 -18.22
CA LYS A 179 -4.77 10.99 -17.13
C LYS A 179 -4.04 11.00 -15.77
N ALA A 180 -2.84 11.57 -15.76
CA ALA A 180 -1.98 11.60 -14.58
C ALA A 180 -2.06 12.96 -13.86
N ILE A 181 -2.15 12.94 -12.53
CA ILE A 181 -2.22 14.12 -11.68
C ILE A 181 -0.92 14.21 -10.89
N LEU A 182 -0.17 15.28 -11.04
CA LEU A 182 1.03 15.59 -10.27
C LEU A 182 0.72 16.66 -9.23
N VAL A 183 0.93 16.33 -7.96
CA VAL A 183 0.87 17.25 -6.82
C VAL A 183 2.30 17.55 -6.38
N LYS A 184 2.71 18.81 -6.42
CA LYS A 184 4.03 19.25 -5.98
C LYS A 184 3.97 19.80 -4.56
N LYS A 185 4.50 19.06 -3.61
CA LYS A 185 4.59 19.47 -2.20
C LYS A 185 6.01 19.97 -1.88
N PRO A 186 6.19 20.72 -0.79
CA PRO A 186 7.52 21.05 -0.30
C PRO A 186 8.35 19.79 -0.01
N GLY A 187 9.33 19.51 -0.88
CA GLY A 187 10.25 18.38 -0.77
C GLY A 187 9.71 17.04 -1.29
N GLU A 188 8.48 16.99 -1.82
CA GLU A 188 7.87 15.74 -2.29
C GLU A 188 7.03 15.95 -3.54
N ASP A 189 7.13 15.04 -4.49
CA ASP A 189 6.25 15.00 -5.65
C ASP A 189 5.40 13.73 -5.58
N ILE A 190 4.08 13.88 -5.68
CA ILE A 190 3.13 12.76 -5.71
C ILE A 190 2.44 12.73 -7.07
N THR A 191 2.51 11.61 -7.77
CA THR A 191 1.85 11.42 -9.06
C THR A 191 0.80 10.32 -8.96
N PHE A 192 -0.43 10.62 -9.35
CA PHE A 192 -1.54 9.67 -9.42
C PHE A 192 -1.82 9.36 -10.88
N TRP A 193 -1.89 8.10 -11.27
CA TRP A 193 -2.42 7.68 -12.57
C TRP A 193 -3.84 7.21 -12.37
N THR A 194 -4.75 7.73 -13.19
CA THR A 194 -6.18 7.50 -13.03
C THR A 194 -6.76 6.84 -14.26
N THR A 195 -7.78 6.02 -14.02
CA THR A 195 -8.61 5.37 -15.03
C THR A 195 -10.05 5.79 -14.79
N ASP A 196 -10.96 5.37 -15.66
CA ASP A 196 -12.39 5.63 -15.48
C ASP A 196 -12.99 4.84 -14.30
N PHE A 197 -12.21 3.95 -13.68
CA PHE A 197 -12.60 3.14 -12.51
C PHE A 197 -11.89 3.53 -11.20
N GLY A 198 -10.90 4.43 -11.26
CA GLY A 198 -10.20 4.95 -10.09
C GLY A 198 -8.70 5.12 -10.32
N ILE A 199 -7.97 5.35 -9.24
CA ILE A 199 -6.51 5.45 -9.23
C ILE A 199 -5.91 4.06 -9.50
N SER A 200 -5.13 3.94 -10.57
CA SER A 200 -4.42 2.70 -10.92
C SER A 200 -3.06 2.60 -10.22
N SER A 201 -2.40 3.74 -10.01
CA SER A 201 -1.12 3.79 -9.31
C SER A 201 -0.86 5.15 -8.69
N VAL A 202 -0.05 5.17 -7.63
CA VAL A 202 0.43 6.37 -6.96
C VAL A 202 1.94 6.25 -6.79
N GLU A 203 2.68 7.23 -7.30
CA GLU A 203 4.13 7.35 -7.11
C GLU A 203 4.44 8.53 -6.20
N LEU A 204 5.34 8.30 -5.24
CA LEU A 204 5.93 9.32 -4.38
C LEU A 204 7.42 9.40 -4.68
N LEU A 205 7.91 10.62 -4.89
CA LEU A 205 9.32 10.97 -4.81
C LEU A 205 9.51 11.90 -3.61
N SER A 206 10.08 11.40 -2.51
CA SER A 206 10.33 12.17 -1.31
C SER A 206 11.81 12.49 -1.16
N LYS A 207 12.16 13.78 -1.20
CA LYS A 207 13.50 14.27 -0.86
C LYS A 207 13.72 14.27 0.65
N LYS A 208 12.65 14.41 1.44
CA LYS A 208 12.68 14.41 2.91
C LYS A 208 13.13 13.06 3.45
N SER A 209 12.53 11.99 2.93
CA SER A 209 12.83 10.62 3.36
C SER A 209 13.89 9.93 2.48
N ASN A 210 14.42 10.63 1.47
CA ASN A 210 15.32 10.09 0.44
C ASN A 210 14.81 8.74 -0.13
N LEU A 211 13.52 8.70 -0.50
CA LEU A 211 12.88 7.49 -1.02
C LEU A 211 12.04 7.80 -2.26
N LYS A 212 11.93 6.80 -3.13
CA LYS A 212 10.99 6.78 -4.24
C LYS A 212 10.12 5.53 -4.12
N ALA A 213 8.82 5.70 -4.14
CA ALA A 213 7.87 4.60 -4.01
C ALA A 213 6.80 4.65 -5.09
N ILE A 214 6.34 3.50 -5.56
CA ILE A 214 5.15 3.39 -6.39
C ILE A 214 4.27 2.28 -5.83
N THR A 215 2.99 2.56 -5.62
CA THR A 215 1.97 1.55 -5.36
C THR A 215 1.05 1.45 -6.57
N LYS A 216 0.71 0.23 -6.98
CA LYS A 216 -0.05 -0.05 -8.21
C LYS A 216 -1.07 -1.16 -7.96
N VAL A 217 -2.27 -1.00 -8.51
CA VAL A 217 -3.28 -2.08 -8.55
C VAL A 217 -2.84 -3.14 -9.55
N GLN A 218 -2.83 -4.39 -9.13
CA GLN A 218 -2.56 -5.53 -10.01
C GLN A 218 -3.88 -6.04 -10.61
N GLY A 219 -3.95 -6.13 -11.93
CA GLY A 219 -5.16 -6.55 -12.66
C GLY A 219 -6.14 -5.41 -12.88
N THR A 220 -7.45 -5.70 -12.86
CA THR A 220 -8.51 -4.72 -13.12
C THR A 220 -8.59 -3.70 -11.99
N VAL A 221 -8.55 -2.40 -12.34
CA VAL A 221 -8.74 -1.31 -11.40
C VAL A 221 -10.17 -1.33 -10.88
N SER A 222 -10.31 -1.43 -9.55
CA SER A 222 -11.58 -1.38 -8.85
C SER A 222 -11.39 -0.72 -7.50
N PHE A 223 -12.49 -0.24 -6.91
CA PHE A 223 -12.49 0.25 -5.55
C PHE A 223 -13.44 -0.56 -4.66
N PRO A 224 -12.97 -1.08 -3.51
CA PRO A 224 -11.58 -1.14 -3.04
C PRO A 224 -10.68 -1.98 -3.96
N PRO A 225 -9.37 -1.74 -3.99
CA PRO A 225 -8.46 -2.55 -4.81
C PRO A 225 -8.32 -3.96 -4.23
N LYS A 226 -8.43 -4.98 -5.09
CA LYS A 226 -8.30 -6.39 -4.66
C LYS A 226 -6.86 -6.78 -4.37
N ASN A 227 -5.92 -6.28 -5.16
CA ASN A 227 -4.51 -6.58 -5.04
C ASN A 227 -3.67 -5.36 -5.37
N THR A 228 -2.73 -5.02 -4.51
CA THR A 228 -1.81 -3.90 -4.71
C THR A 228 -0.38 -4.34 -4.47
N ILE A 229 0.52 -3.82 -5.29
CA ILE A 229 1.96 -4.01 -5.14
C ILE A 229 2.59 -2.64 -4.96
N THR A 230 3.48 -2.53 -3.98
CA THR A 230 4.28 -1.35 -3.72
C THR A 230 5.73 -1.69 -3.90
N ARG A 231 6.46 -0.88 -4.66
CA ARG A 231 7.90 -0.96 -4.82
C ARG A 231 8.53 0.29 -4.25
N ILE A 232 9.56 0.13 -3.42
CA ILE A 232 10.28 1.22 -2.76
C ILE A 232 11.75 1.11 -3.13
N VAL A 233 12.32 2.20 -3.62
CA VAL A 233 13.71 2.28 -4.08
C VAL A 233 14.40 3.52 -3.55
N GLU A 234 15.71 3.49 -3.51
CA GLU A 234 16.52 4.70 -3.34
C GLU A 234 16.44 5.57 -4.63
N PRO A 235 16.13 6.89 -4.55
CA PRO A 235 15.89 7.71 -5.73
C PRO A 235 17.06 7.83 -6.71
N LYS A 236 18.30 7.82 -6.20
CA LYS A 236 19.51 8.06 -7.02
C LYS A 236 19.97 6.79 -7.74
N THR A 237 19.91 5.65 -7.06
CA THR A 237 20.46 4.38 -7.54
C THR A 237 19.38 3.47 -8.13
N ASN A 238 18.10 3.74 -7.85
CA ASN A 238 16.98 2.82 -8.06
C ASN A 238 17.19 1.44 -7.42
N LEU A 239 18.05 1.35 -6.40
CA LEU A 239 18.23 0.12 -5.64
C LEU A 239 16.96 -0.19 -4.86
N ASP A 240 16.42 -1.40 -5.05
CA ASP A 240 15.25 -1.87 -4.32
C ASP A 240 15.55 -1.89 -2.81
N GLN A 241 14.73 -1.18 -2.05
CA GLN A 241 14.74 -1.25 -0.59
C GLN A 241 13.76 -2.33 -0.14
N ASN A 242 12.48 -2.16 -0.48
CA ASN A 242 11.43 -3.08 -0.05
C ASN A 242 10.32 -3.19 -1.14
N LYS A 243 9.63 -4.33 -1.17
CA LYS A 243 8.38 -4.54 -1.91
C LYS A 243 7.28 -4.95 -0.95
N ILE A 244 6.06 -4.48 -1.17
CA ILE A 244 4.90 -4.78 -0.33
C ILE A 244 3.77 -5.26 -1.25
N GLU A 245 3.16 -6.39 -0.94
CA GLU A 245 1.96 -6.90 -1.60
C GLU A 245 0.81 -6.92 -0.58
N ILE A 246 -0.34 -6.36 -0.95
CA ILE A 246 -1.58 -6.45 -0.16
C ILE A 246 -2.65 -7.12 -1.03
N LYS A 247 -3.17 -8.24 -0.56
CA LYS A 247 -4.24 -9.02 -1.21
C LYS A 247 -5.47 -9.06 -0.33
N MET A 248 -6.55 -8.45 -0.78
CA MET A 248 -7.86 -8.52 -0.11
C MET A 248 -8.43 -9.93 -0.25
N LYS A 249 -8.79 -10.53 0.88
CA LYS A 249 -9.48 -11.82 0.99
C LYS A 249 -10.99 -11.64 0.99
N ARG A 250 -11.47 -10.61 1.68
CA ARG A 250 -12.89 -10.25 1.80
C ARG A 250 -13.06 -8.75 1.82
N ILE A 251 -14.13 -8.26 1.19
CA ILE A 251 -14.49 -6.85 1.13
C ILE A 251 -15.99 -6.75 1.39
N SER A 252 -16.37 -5.82 2.26
CA SER A 252 -17.75 -5.43 2.51
C SER A 252 -17.89 -3.93 2.36
N LEU A 253 -18.79 -3.49 1.48
CA LEU A 253 -19.08 -2.08 1.24
C LEU A 253 -20.14 -1.58 2.22
N SER A 254 -20.03 -0.33 2.62
CA SER A 254 -21.04 0.36 3.44
C SER A 254 -21.05 1.85 3.12
N GLU A 255 -22.09 2.55 3.54
CA GLU A 255 -22.11 4.01 3.43
C GLU A 255 -21.11 4.65 4.40
N THR A 256 -21.05 4.15 5.63
CA THR A 256 -20.14 4.61 6.69
C THR A 256 -19.59 3.45 7.52
N ILE A 257 -18.54 3.69 8.28
CA ILE A 257 -18.02 2.80 9.33
C ILE A 257 -18.25 3.45 10.70
N SER A 258 -18.72 2.65 11.66
CA SER A 258 -18.93 3.11 13.03
C SER A 258 -17.66 3.72 13.64
N ALA A 259 -17.82 4.88 14.29
CA ALA A 259 -16.73 5.62 14.93
C ALA A 259 -15.93 4.79 15.95
N SER A 260 -16.58 3.81 16.59
CA SER A 260 -15.93 2.91 17.56
C SER A 260 -14.87 1.98 16.94
N LYS A 261 -14.78 1.92 15.61
CA LYS A 261 -13.71 1.21 14.89
C LYS A 261 -12.42 2.03 14.73
N PHE A 262 -12.47 3.33 15.03
CA PHE A 262 -11.35 4.26 14.83
C PHE A 262 -10.70 4.70 16.15
N GLN A 263 -10.53 3.74 17.07
CA GLN A 263 -9.91 3.94 18.39
C GLN A 263 -9.03 2.72 18.75
N PHE A 264 -8.12 2.91 19.73
CA PHE A 264 -7.15 1.89 20.16
C PHE A 264 -7.53 1.12 21.43
#